data_AF-A0A183HP91-F1
#
_entry.id   AF-A0A183HP91-F1
#
_cell.length_a   1.000
_cell.length_b   1.000
_cell.length_c   1.000
_cell.angle_alpha   90.00
_cell.angle_beta   90.00
_cell.angle_gamma   90.00
#
_symmetry.space_group_name_H-M   'P 1'
#
loop_
_entity.id
_entity.type
_entity.pdbx_description
1 polymer ?
#
loop_
_entity_poly.entity_id
_entity_poly.type
_entity_poly.pdbx_seq_one_letter_code
_entity_poly.pdbx_strand_id
1 'polypeptide(L)'
;VEIGLRLIDPSVALPYWDSTLDQHLSNPQDSIMWSSVLMGESNSTGQVINGPFAGFTTLEGHPTLTRNLGREGHLLTDQNIGKVYEKNTIEGILAYTAPTKGKSSISSNLTCPYPPNYSALEYYHASVHIWVGGDMKPPLTSANDPVFYFHHSFVDHIFEKWRQIRQNRTQREQVCTSRNFKN
;
A
#
# COMPACT_ATOMS: atom_id res chain seq x y z
N VAL A 1 -14.28 1.11 -3.23
CA VAL A 1 -14.60 0.20 -2.12
C VAL A 1 -15.50 0.85 -1.07
N GLU A 2 -15.20 2.06 -0.58
CA GLU A 2 -16.01 2.74 0.46
C GLU A 2 -17.48 2.91 0.07
N ILE A 3 -17.77 3.33 -1.18
CA ILE A 3 -19.15 3.41 -1.68
C ILE A 3 -19.86 2.05 -1.57
N GLY A 4 -19.16 0.95 -1.87
CA GLY A 4 -19.71 -0.40 -1.75
C GLY A 4 -20.07 -0.78 -0.32
N LEU A 5 -19.26 -0.38 0.66
CA LEU A 5 -19.58 -0.56 2.09
C LEU A 5 -20.83 0.25 2.48
N ARG A 6 -20.90 1.51 2.01
CA ARG A 6 -22.01 2.41 2.34
C ARG A 6 -23.33 2.07 1.67
N LEU A 7 -23.32 1.27 0.60
CA LEU A 7 -24.54 0.69 0.03
C LEU A 7 -25.18 -0.34 0.97
N ILE A 8 -24.40 -0.97 1.85
CA ILE A 8 -24.87 -1.91 2.86
C ILE A 8 -25.17 -1.19 4.18
N ASP A 9 -24.23 -0.38 4.67
CA ASP A 9 -24.39 0.43 5.88
C ASP A 9 -23.83 1.84 5.66
N PRO A 10 -24.67 2.88 5.54
CA PRO A 10 -24.21 4.24 5.27
C PRO A 10 -23.45 4.89 6.44
N SER A 11 -23.48 4.29 7.63
CA SER A 11 -22.79 4.81 8.81
C SER A 11 -21.30 4.43 8.88
N VAL A 12 -20.87 3.44 8.08
CA VAL A 12 -19.47 3.01 8.07
C VAL A 12 -18.61 3.84 7.11
N ALA A 13 -17.36 4.03 7.51
CA ALA A 13 -16.30 4.59 6.67
C ALA A 13 -15.17 3.57 6.54
N LEU A 14 -14.32 3.75 5.53
CA LEU A 14 -13.13 2.93 5.39
C LEU A 14 -12.01 3.48 6.29
N PRO A 15 -11.61 2.76 7.36
CA PRO A 15 -10.49 3.18 8.18
C PRO A 15 -9.16 2.96 7.44
N TYR A 16 -8.11 3.63 7.93
CA TYR A 16 -6.74 3.34 7.53
C TYR A 16 -6.00 2.59 8.65
N TRP A 17 -4.99 1.81 8.27
CA TRP A 17 -4.04 1.20 9.21
C TRP A 17 -2.72 1.97 9.18
N ASP A 18 -2.45 2.72 10.25
CA ASP A 18 -1.17 3.40 10.43
C ASP A 18 -0.10 2.42 10.91
N SER A 19 0.58 1.81 9.96
CA SER A 19 1.66 0.86 10.26
C SER A 19 2.89 1.49 10.92
N THR A 20 3.01 2.83 10.94
CA THR A 20 4.12 3.49 11.67
C THR A 20 3.96 3.37 13.18
N LEU A 21 2.72 3.32 13.69
CA LEU A 21 2.45 3.09 15.11
C LEU A 21 2.85 1.66 15.51
N ASP A 22 2.48 0.68 14.69
CA ASP A 22 2.81 -0.73 14.94
C ASP A 22 4.32 -0.98 14.81
N GLN A 23 5.01 -0.23 13.95
CA GLN A 23 6.47 -0.30 13.81
C GLN A 23 7.20 0.02 15.12
N HIS A 24 6.62 0.83 16.00
CA HIS A 24 7.20 1.19 17.29
C HIS A 24 7.06 0.10 18.37
N LEU A 25 6.27 -0.94 18.13
CA LEU A 25 6.14 -2.06 19.05
C LEU A 25 7.45 -2.86 19.09
N SER A 26 7.76 -3.46 20.25
CA SER A 26 8.91 -4.37 20.37
C SER A 26 8.78 -5.56 19.43
N ASN A 27 7.55 -6.03 19.19
CA ASN A 27 7.20 -6.96 18.15
C ASN A 27 5.93 -6.47 17.44
N PRO A 28 6.04 -5.97 16.19
CA PRO A 28 4.88 -5.46 15.46
C PRO A 28 3.78 -6.50 15.17
N GLN A 29 4.09 -7.80 15.30
CA GLN A 29 3.10 -8.88 15.18
C GLN A 29 2.10 -8.88 16.35
N ASP A 30 2.45 -8.28 17.49
CA ASP A 30 1.61 -8.23 18.69
C ASP A 30 0.59 -7.07 18.63
N SER A 31 0.51 -6.36 17.50
CA SER A 31 -0.49 -5.32 17.29
C SER A 31 -1.91 -5.88 17.41
N ILE A 32 -2.81 -5.10 18.02
CA ILE A 32 -4.24 -5.41 18.09
C ILE A 32 -4.85 -5.64 16.70
N MET A 33 -4.22 -5.07 15.65
CA MET A 33 -4.62 -5.28 14.26
C MET A 33 -4.72 -6.78 13.92
N TRP A 34 -3.81 -7.60 14.42
CA TRP A 34 -3.72 -9.04 14.13
C TRP A 34 -4.44 -9.93 15.14
N SER A 35 -5.23 -9.33 16.03
CA SER A 35 -6.04 -10.08 17.00
C SER A 35 -7.32 -10.63 16.36
N SER A 36 -7.94 -11.59 17.05
CA SER A 36 -9.22 -12.19 16.68
C SER A 36 -10.40 -11.20 16.65
N VAL A 37 -10.26 -10.00 17.23
CA VAL A 37 -11.32 -8.97 17.19
C VAL A 37 -11.27 -8.14 15.92
N LEU A 38 -10.11 -8.03 15.27
CA LEU A 38 -9.91 -7.23 14.06
C LEU A 38 -9.59 -8.12 12.84
N MET A 39 -8.32 -8.27 12.45
CA MET A 39 -8.00 -8.97 11.20
C MET A 39 -7.89 -10.49 11.37
N GLY A 40 -7.80 -10.99 12.59
CA GLY A 40 -7.63 -12.42 12.87
C GLY A 40 -6.17 -12.84 12.97
N GLU A 41 -5.93 -13.85 13.81
CA GLU A 41 -4.62 -14.44 14.07
C GLU A 41 -4.28 -15.50 13.02
N SER A 42 -2.97 -15.66 12.74
CA SER A 42 -2.45 -16.68 11.84
C SER A 42 -1.75 -17.80 12.61
N ASN A 43 -1.91 -19.05 12.14
CA ASN A 43 -1.18 -20.19 12.68
C ASN A 43 0.26 -20.28 12.11
N SER A 44 1.00 -21.34 12.46
CA SER A 44 2.38 -21.55 12.02
C SER A 44 2.55 -21.76 10.51
N THR A 45 1.49 -22.13 9.78
CA THR A 45 1.47 -22.24 8.32
C THR A 45 0.99 -20.96 7.63
N GLY A 46 0.68 -19.93 8.42
CA GLY A 46 0.23 -18.61 7.98
C GLY A 46 -1.28 -18.49 7.79
N GLN A 47 -2.05 -19.57 7.93
CA GLN A 47 -3.50 -19.53 7.72
C GLN A 47 -4.19 -18.70 8.79
N VAL A 48 -5.11 -17.81 8.38
CA VAL A 48 -5.95 -17.04 9.31
C VAL A 48 -6.99 -17.98 9.94
N ILE A 49 -6.89 -18.21 11.25
CA ILE A 49 -7.65 -19.27 11.95
C ILE A 49 -8.81 -18.75 12.79
N ASN A 50 -8.90 -17.44 13.04
CA ASN A 50 -9.99 -16.85 13.81
C ASN A 50 -10.30 -15.41 13.37
N GLY A 51 -11.27 -14.79 14.05
CA GLY A 51 -11.76 -13.45 13.72
C GLY A 51 -12.69 -13.41 12.50
N PRO A 52 -13.08 -12.20 12.07
CA PRO A 52 -14.10 -12.00 11.03
C PRO A 52 -13.77 -12.61 9.66
N PHE A 53 -12.49 -12.90 9.41
CA PHE A 53 -12.00 -13.35 8.11
C PHE A 53 -11.45 -14.78 8.13
N ALA A 54 -11.68 -15.53 9.21
CA ALA A 54 -11.40 -16.97 9.23
C ALA A 54 -12.29 -17.71 8.22
N GLY A 55 -11.70 -18.65 7.48
CA GLY A 55 -12.43 -19.39 6.44
C GLY A 55 -12.86 -18.53 5.24
N PHE A 56 -12.26 -17.34 5.08
CA PHE A 56 -12.51 -16.49 3.92
C PHE A 56 -11.88 -17.12 2.67
N THR A 57 -12.73 -17.53 1.72
CA THR A 57 -12.30 -18.16 0.47
C THR A 57 -11.73 -17.12 -0.49
N THR A 58 -10.52 -17.33 -0.98
CA THR A 58 -9.87 -16.42 -1.94
C THR A 58 -10.48 -16.57 -3.33
N LEU A 59 -10.24 -15.60 -4.22
CA LEU A 59 -10.72 -15.66 -5.61
C LEU A 59 -10.13 -16.84 -6.40
N GLU A 60 -8.97 -17.35 -5.99
CA GLU A 60 -8.32 -18.52 -6.57
C GLU A 60 -8.90 -19.85 -6.05
N GLY A 61 -9.85 -19.78 -5.09
CA GLY A 61 -10.52 -20.95 -4.52
C GLY A 61 -9.81 -21.55 -3.31
N HIS A 62 -8.81 -20.88 -2.72
CA HIS A 62 -8.21 -21.33 -1.46
C HIS A 62 -9.21 -21.12 -0.30
N PRO A 63 -9.36 -22.10 0.62
CA PRO A 63 -10.41 -22.06 1.63
C PRO A 63 -10.14 -21.08 2.79
N THR A 64 -8.97 -20.44 2.80
CA THR A 64 -8.56 -19.51 3.85
C THR A 64 -7.56 -18.52 3.30
N LEU A 65 -7.60 -17.30 3.85
CA LEU A 65 -6.52 -16.33 3.73
C LEU A 65 -5.26 -16.82 4.44
N THR A 66 -4.12 -16.35 3.96
CA THR A 66 -2.79 -16.59 4.53
C THR A 66 -2.05 -15.28 4.78
N ARG A 67 -1.33 -15.21 5.90
CA ARG A 67 -0.43 -14.11 6.29
C ARG A 67 0.81 -14.69 6.95
N ASN A 68 1.97 -14.13 6.65
CA ASN A 68 3.26 -14.55 7.18
C ASN A 68 3.99 -13.35 7.79
N LEU A 69 3.37 -12.78 8.83
CA LEU A 69 3.74 -11.49 9.41
C LEU A 69 5.23 -11.42 9.76
N GLY A 70 5.91 -10.37 9.29
CA GLY A 70 7.28 -10.03 9.65
C GLY A 70 8.35 -11.05 9.24
N ARG A 71 8.04 -12.02 8.37
CA ARG A 71 9.05 -12.95 7.81
C ARG A 71 9.98 -12.27 6.82
N GLU A 72 9.45 -11.33 6.06
CA GLU A 72 10.14 -10.50 5.08
C GLU A 72 9.60 -9.07 5.17
N GLY A 73 10.22 -8.11 4.48
CA GLY A 73 9.73 -6.73 4.44
C GLY A 73 9.78 -6.02 5.80
N HIS A 74 9.20 -4.83 5.85
CA HIS A 74 9.08 -4.04 7.07
C HIS A 74 7.87 -3.11 7.00
N LEU A 75 7.37 -2.69 8.16
CA LEU A 75 6.34 -1.65 8.26
C LEU A 75 6.91 -0.28 7.88
N LEU A 76 6.01 0.68 7.60
CA LEU A 76 6.40 2.07 7.39
C LEU A 76 7.08 2.62 8.65
N THR A 77 8.17 3.37 8.48
CA THR A 77 8.83 4.09 9.58
C THR A 77 8.60 5.58 9.45
N ASP A 78 8.74 6.33 10.55
CA ASP A 78 8.71 7.80 10.54
C ASP A 78 9.72 8.37 9.54
N GLN A 79 10.90 7.74 9.41
CA GLN A 79 11.91 8.15 8.46
C GLN A 79 11.45 7.95 7.00
N ASN A 80 10.70 6.88 6.71
CA ASN A 80 10.11 6.68 5.40
C ASN A 80 9.11 7.79 5.08
N ILE A 81 8.22 8.11 6.03
CA ILE A 81 7.23 9.18 5.87
C ILE A 81 7.91 10.54 5.68
N GLY A 82 8.93 10.86 6.47
CA GLY A 82 9.73 12.08 6.33
C GLY A 82 10.32 12.22 4.92
N LYS A 83 10.95 11.15 4.40
CA LYS A 83 11.53 11.13 3.05
C LYS A 83 10.52 11.31 1.93
N VAL A 84 9.28 10.85 2.14
CA VAL A 84 8.15 11.08 1.21
C VAL A 84 7.74 12.55 1.28
N TYR A 85 7.56 13.11 2.47
CA TYR A 85 7.19 14.52 2.64
C TYR A 85 8.26 15.48 2.14
N GLU A 86 9.53 15.09 2.15
CA GLU A 86 10.67 15.83 1.60
C GLU A 86 10.66 15.97 0.06
N LYS A 87 9.85 15.20 -0.68
CA LYS A 87 9.80 15.32 -2.15
C LYS A 87 9.20 16.67 -2.55
N ASN A 88 9.85 17.34 -3.50
CA ASN A 88 9.41 18.66 -3.99
C ASN A 88 8.58 18.58 -5.28
N THR A 89 8.52 17.42 -5.92
CA THR A 89 7.86 17.23 -7.22
C THR A 89 6.94 16.01 -7.20
N ILE A 90 5.92 16.02 -8.07
CA ILE A 90 4.97 14.91 -8.18
C ILE A 90 5.67 13.65 -8.71
N GLU A 91 6.66 13.79 -9.59
CA GLU A 91 7.47 12.70 -10.12
C GLU A 91 8.33 12.05 -9.04
N GLY A 92 8.70 12.79 -7.99
CA GLY A 92 9.42 12.24 -6.84
C GLY A 92 8.56 11.33 -5.97
N ILE A 93 7.24 11.52 -6.00
CA ILE A 93 6.25 10.72 -5.26
C ILE A 93 5.73 9.58 -6.12
N LEU A 94 5.26 9.89 -7.33
CA LEU A 94 4.75 8.96 -8.34
C LEU A 94 5.89 8.40 -9.21
N ALA A 95 7.03 8.14 -8.60
CA ALA A 95 8.23 7.79 -9.34
C ALA A 95 8.04 6.52 -10.17
N TYR A 96 8.76 6.44 -11.28
CA TYR A 96 8.82 5.23 -12.10
C TYR A 96 9.52 4.12 -11.30
N THR A 97 8.74 3.21 -10.73
CA THR A 97 9.21 2.14 -9.83
C THR A 97 9.63 0.85 -10.56
N ALA A 98 9.36 0.79 -11.86
CA ALA A 98 9.90 -0.22 -12.77
C ALA A 98 10.69 0.45 -13.92
N PRO A 99 11.77 1.21 -13.65
CA PRO A 99 12.58 1.78 -14.71
C PRO A 99 13.38 0.65 -15.36
N THR A 100 13.12 0.35 -16.64
CA THR A 100 13.95 -0.61 -17.37
C THR A 100 15.35 0.00 -17.56
N LYS A 101 16.38 -0.59 -16.95
CA LYS A 101 17.77 -0.28 -17.30
C LYS A 101 17.98 -0.74 -18.74
N GLY A 102 17.84 0.19 -19.67
CA GLY A 102 17.95 -0.09 -21.10
C GLY A 102 16.60 -0.14 -21.79
N LYS A 103 16.68 0.20 -23.09
CA LYS A 103 15.77 -0.09 -24.20
C LYS A 103 14.43 -0.72 -23.79
N SER A 104 13.36 0.06 -23.93
CA SER A 104 11.97 -0.41 -23.80
C SER A 104 11.76 -1.75 -24.51
N SER A 105 10.95 -2.64 -23.93
CA SER A 105 10.46 -3.86 -24.57
C SER A 105 9.69 -3.59 -25.88
N ILE A 106 9.28 -2.34 -26.12
CA ILE A 106 8.61 -1.89 -27.34
C ILE A 106 9.62 -1.34 -28.36
N SER A 107 10.76 -0.81 -27.93
CA SER A 107 11.75 -0.21 -28.84
C SER A 107 13.16 -0.19 -28.27
N SER A 108 14.07 -0.73 -29.07
CA SER A 108 15.50 -0.71 -28.84
C SER A 108 16.13 0.69 -28.88
N ASN A 109 15.37 1.75 -29.18
CA ASN A 109 15.84 3.14 -29.16
C ASN A 109 15.12 4.00 -28.12
N LEU A 110 14.19 3.43 -27.33
CA LEU A 110 13.49 4.16 -26.28
C LEU A 110 14.17 3.86 -24.93
N THR A 111 15.12 4.70 -24.54
CA THR A 111 15.70 4.70 -23.19
C THR A 111 14.75 5.42 -22.24
N CYS A 112 14.41 4.78 -21.10
CA CYS A 112 13.64 5.45 -20.06
C CYS A 112 14.56 6.46 -19.35
N PRO A 113 14.29 7.77 -19.41
CA PRO A 113 15.23 8.80 -18.94
C PRO A 113 15.23 8.98 -17.41
N TYR A 114 14.35 8.29 -16.69
CA TYR A 114 14.13 8.52 -15.27
C TYR A 114 14.93 7.52 -14.42
N PRO A 115 15.77 7.98 -13.48
CA PRO A 115 16.51 7.10 -12.57
C PRO A 115 15.56 6.45 -11.55
N PRO A 116 15.89 5.25 -11.04
CA PRO A 116 15.16 4.64 -9.94
C PRO A 116 15.19 5.53 -8.70
N ASN A 117 14.02 5.76 -8.10
CA ASN A 117 13.89 6.50 -6.85
C ASN A 117 13.48 5.55 -5.73
N TYR A 118 14.47 4.95 -5.06
CA TYR A 118 14.25 4.01 -3.96
C TYR A 118 13.60 4.61 -2.71
N SER A 119 13.40 5.93 -2.68
CA SER A 119 12.66 6.63 -1.63
C SER A 119 11.25 7.05 -2.06
N ALA A 120 10.77 6.52 -3.18
CA ALA A 120 9.38 6.69 -3.59
C ALA A 120 8.44 5.94 -2.65
N LEU A 121 7.24 6.51 -2.47
CA LEU A 121 6.21 5.96 -1.60
C LEU A 121 5.88 4.49 -1.92
N GLU A 122 5.82 4.15 -3.20
CA GLU A 122 5.58 2.79 -3.71
C GLU A 122 6.54 1.75 -3.14
N TYR A 123 7.85 2.06 -2.98
CA TYR A 123 8.79 1.07 -2.43
C TYR A 123 8.54 0.80 -0.95
N TYR A 124 8.17 1.84 -0.19
CA TYR A 124 7.83 1.68 1.22
C TYR A 124 6.48 0.97 1.39
N HIS A 125 5.50 1.30 0.55
CA HIS A 125 4.20 0.62 0.46
C HIS A 125 4.37 -0.87 0.12
N ALA A 126 5.22 -1.21 -0.84
CA ALA A 126 5.50 -2.59 -1.22
C ALA A 126 6.15 -3.38 -0.07
N SER A 127 6.95 -2.73 0.76
CA SER A 127 7.55 -3.36 1.95
C SER A 127 6.50 -3.86 2.94
N VAL A 128 5.40 -3.11 3.12
CA VAL A 128 4.28 -3.51 3.99
C VAL A 128 3.51 -4.71 3.41
N HIS A 129 3.29 -4.74 2.09
CA HIS A 129 2.71 -5.92 1.42
C HIS A 129 3.53 -7.18 1.70
N ILE A 130 4.86 -7.06 1.58
CA ILE A 130 5.80 -8.15 1.85
C ILE A 130 5.80 -8.51 3.35
N TRP A 131 5.68 -7.51 4.23
CA TRP A 131 5.63 -7.70 5.68
C TRP A 131 4.41 -8.48 6.14
N VAL A 132 3.22 -8.19 5.60
CA VAL A 132 2.02 -9.00 5.90
C VAL A 132 2.18 -10.41 5.35
N GLY A 133 2.77 -10.55 4.16
CA GLY A 133 3.04 -11.86 3.55
C GLY A 133 1.77 -12.57 3.09
N GLY A 134 1.91 -13.85 2.72
CA GLY A 134 0.77 -14.66 2.26
C GLY A 134 0.06 -14.01 1.07
N ASP A 135 -1.27 -13.87 1.15
CA ASP A 135 -2.08 -13.30 0.09
C ASP A 135 -1.77 -11.82 -0.18
N MET A 136 -1.35 -11.06 0.84
CA MET A 136 -0.98 -9.65 0.72
C MET A 136 0.31 -9.42 -0.09
N LYS A 137 1.17 -10.43 -0.24
CA LYS A 137 2.49 -10.25 -0.88
C LYS A 137 2.40 -10.12 -2.41
N PRO A 138 1.73 -11.01 -3.15
CA PRO A 138 1.60 -10.85 -4.60
C PRO A 138 0.62 -9.74 -4.97
N PRO A 139 0.96 -8.81 -5.87
CA PRO A 139 0.05 -7.74 -6.29
C PRO A 139 -1.29 -8.24 -6.82
N LEU A 140 -1.28 -9.39 -7.51
CA LEU A 140 -2.47 -10.00 -8.12
C LEU A 140 -3.49 -10.54 -7.12
N THR A 141 -3.04 -10.95 -5.93
CA THR A 141 -3.88 -11.59 -4.90
C THR A 141 -4.08 -10.70 -3.68
N SER A 142 -3.31 -9.62 -3.55
CA SER A 142 -3.28 -8.79 -2.34
C SER A 142 -4.64 -8.27 -1.89
N ALA A 143 -5.53 -7.96 -2.82
CA ALA A 143 -6.89 -7.50 -2.52
C ALA A 143 -7.83 -8.59 -1.97
N ASN A 144 -7.43 -9.88 -1.95
CA ASN A 144 -8.17 -10.93 -1.25
C ASN A 144 -8.20 -10.67 0.27
N ASP A 145 -7.13 -10.10 0.83
CA ASP A 145 -7.04 -9.80 2.26
C ASP A 145 -7.65 -8.41 2.55
N PRO A 146 -8.68 -8.30 3.41
CA PRO A 146 -9.32 -7.02 3.73
C PRO A 146 -8.37 -5.94 4.27
N VAL A 147 -7.24 -6.31 4.89
CA VAL A 147 -6.23 -5.34 5.36
C VAL A 147 -5.60 -4.54 4.21
N PHE A 148 -5.68 -5.04 2.97
CA PHE A 148 -5.31 -4.32 1.75
C PHE A 148 -5.92 -2.93 1.69
N TYR A 149 -7.21 -2.81 1.95
CA TYR A 149 -7.92 -1.53 1.83
C TYR A 149 -7.54 -0.57 2.96
N PHE A 150 -7.19 -1.08 4.13
CA PHE A 150 -6.75 -0.28 5.27
C PHE A 150 -5.35 0.28 5.02
N HIS A 151 -4.45 -0.57 4.49
CA HIS A 151 -3.10 -0.16 4.06
C HIS A 151 -3.16 0.89 2.95
N HIS A 152 -3.95 0.67 1.89
CA HIS A 152 -4.06 1.62 0.78
C HIS A 152 -4.76 2.92 1.18
N SER A 153 -5.67 2.90 2.16
CA SER A 153 -6.23 4.14 2.74
C SER A 153 -5.17 4.96 3.47
N PHE A 154 -4.20 4.29 4.11
CA PHE A 154 -3.08 4.99 4.74
C PHE A 154 -2.09 5.55 3.71
N VAL A 155 -1.83 4.82 2.63
CA VAL A 155 -1.02 5.31 1.50
C VAL A 155 -1.66 6.53 0.84
N ASP A 156 -2.98 6.51 0.63
CA ASP A 156 -3.73 7.67 0.12
C ASP A 156 -3.65 8.87 1.09
N HIS A 157 -3.78 8.61 2.40
CA HIS A 157 -3.59 9.64 3.43
C HIS A 157 -2.20 10.28 3.34
N ILE A 158 -1.13 9.48 3.23
CA ILE A 158 0.24 9.97 3.10
C ILE A 158 0.38 10.82 1.83
N PHE A 159 -0.18 10.38 0.71
CA PHE A 159 -0.15 11.12 -0.55
C PHE A 159 -0.87 12.47 -0.45
N GLU A 160 -2.06 12.50 0.12
CA GLU A 160 -2.82 13.74 0.30
C GLU A 160 -2.13 14.71 1.28
N LYS A 161 -1.53 14.19 2.36
CA LYS A 161 -0.71 15.02 3.26
C LYS A 161 0.46 15.66 2.54
N TRP A 162 1.17 14.91 1.70
CA TRP A 162 2.21 15.48 0.84
C TRP A 162 1.66 16.58 -0.07
N ARG A 163 0.52 16.37 -0.74
CA ARG A 163 -0.12 17.39 -1.59
C ARG A 163 -0.47 18.65 -0.80
N GLN A 164 -0.94 18.53 0.43
CA GLN A 164 -1.24 19.67 1.29
C GLN A 164 0.00 20.46 1.70
N ILE A 165 1.14 19.78 1.91
CA ILE A 165 2.42 20.41 2.24
C ILE A 165 3.06 21.09 1.02
N ARG A 166 2.94 20.49 -0.17
CA ARG A 166 3.72 20.87 -1.37
C ARG A 166 2.98 21.67 -2.42
N GLN A 167 1.67 21.58 -2.44
CA GLN A 167 0.85 22.17 -3.49
C GLN A 167 -0.17 23.10 -2.85
N ASN A 168 -0.38 24.27 -3.43
CA ASN A 168 -1.57 25.06 -3.14
C ASN A 168 -2.81 24.42 -3.79
N ARG A 169 -4.00 24.97 -3.50
CA ARG A 169 -5.26 24.45 -4.04
C ARG A 169 -5.26 24.36 -5.58
N THR A 170 -4.83 25.40 -6.26
CA THR A 170 -4.80 25.46 -7.74
C THR A 170 -3.89 24.38 -8.32
N GLN A 171 -2.69 24.22 -7.75
CA GLN A 171 -1.76 23.16 -8.16
C GLN A 171 -2.36 21.77 -7.94
N ARG A 172 -3.03 21.54 -6.80
CA ARG A 172 -3.69 20.25 -6.53
C ARG A 172 -4.76 19.91 -7.57
N GLU A 173 -5.52 20.89 -8.05
CA GLU A 173 -6.58 20.71 -9.04
C GLU A 173 -6.03 20.53 -10.48
N GLN A 174 -4.83 21.06 -10.77
CA GLN A 174 -4.25 21.10 -12.13
C GLN A 174 -3.17 20.04 -12.40
N VAL A 175 -2.50 19.53 -11.37
CA VAL A 175 -1.34 18.62 -11.53
C VAL A 175 -1.75 17.22 -12.04
N CYS A 176 -3.04 16.93 -12.20
CA CYS A 176 -3.51 15.71 -12.87
C CYS A 176 -3.57 15.80 -14.41
N THR A 177 -3.33 16.96 -15.04
CA THR A 177 -3.62 17.15 -16.48
C THR A 177 -2.57 17.90 -17.31
N SER A 178 -1.37 18.18 -16.81
CA SER A 178 -0.35 18.88 -17.63
C SER A 178 0.42 17.97 -18.60
N ARG A 179 -0.23 16.97 -19.21
CA ARG A 179 0.14 16.53 -20.55
C ARG A 179 -0.78 17.26 -21.53
N ASN A 180 -0.32 18.42 -22.00
CA ASN A 180 -0.69 18.88 -23.33
C ASN A 180 -0.24 17.80 -24.32
N PHE A 181 -1.10 16.81 -24.58
CA PHE A 181 -1.06 16.06 -25.83
C PHE A 181 -1.55 16.99 -26.94
N LYS A 182 -0.71 17.97 -27.29
CA LYS A 182 -0.80 18.65 -28.57
C LYS A 182 0.25 18.01 -29.47
N ASN A 183 -0.20 17.03 -30.26
CA ASN A 183 0.37 16.80 -31.58
C ASN A 183 -0.13 17.91 -32.50
#